data_AF-A0A212C8R0-F1
#
_entry.id   AF-A0A212C8R0-F1
#
_cell.length_a   1.000
_cell.length_b   1.000
_cell.length_c   1.000
_cell.angle_alpha   90.00
_cell.angle_beta   90.00
_cell.angle_gamma   90.00
#
_symmetry.space_group_name_H-M   'P 1'
#
loop_
_entity.id
_entity.type
_entity.pdbx_description
1 polymer ?
#
loop_
_entity_poly.entity_id
_entity_poly.type
_entity_poly.pdbx_seq_one_letter_code
_entity_poly.pdbx_strand_id
1 'polypeptide(L)'
;RMAFPVDMLDNCSHEELENSAEDYMSDLRCGDPENPECFSLLNITIPISLSNVGFVPLYGGDQTQKVLALFAPEDSLTAVALYLADQWWAIDDIVKTSVPSREGLKQVRTLGERVVLYVLNRIIYRKQEMERNEIPFLCHSSTDYAKILWKKGEAIGFYSVKPT
;
A
#
# COMPACT_ATOMS: atom_id res chain seq x y z
N ARG A 1 -21.87 2.61 -2.66
CA ARG A 1 -20.78 3.51 -2.22
C ARG A 1 -19.50 2.72 -2.47
N MET A 2 -18.57 3.20 -3.29
CA MET A 2 -17.31 2.46 -3.51
C MET A 2 -16.57 2.38 -2.18
N ALA A 3 -16.20 1.17 -1.76
CA ALA A 3 -15.34 0.94 -0.61
C ALA A 3 -13.88 1.09 -1.08
N PHE A 4 -13.02 1.62 -0.21
CA PHE A 4 -11.58 1.68 -0.45
C PHE A 4 -10.85 0.71 0.48
N PRO A 5 -9.56 0.42 0.25
CA PRO A 5 -8.82 -0.56 1.05
C PRO A 5 -8.89 -0.30 2.55
N VAL A 6 -8.78 0.96 2.98
CA VAL A 6 -8.87 1.34 4.40
C VAL A 6 -10.23 1.00 5.02
N ASP A 7 -11.31 0.94 4.23
CA ASP A 7 -12.65 0.59 4.70
C ASP A 7 -12.87 -0.93 4.74
N MET A 8 -12.17 -1.68 3.88
CA MET A 8 -12.32 -3.14 3.73
C MET A 8 -11.44 -3.91 4.72
N LEU A 9 -10.27 -3.37 5.06
CA LEU A 9 -9.26 -4.03 5.89
C LEU A 9 -9.48 -3.84 7.40
N ASP A 10 -10.59 -3.22 7.83
CA ASP A 10 -10.85 -2.97 9.25
C ASP A 10 -10.97 -4.25 10.09
N ASN A 11 -11.38 -5.37 9.47
CA ASN A 11 -11.51 -6.68 10.12
C ASN A 11 -10.55 -7.74 9.56
N CYS A 12 -9.59 -7.34 8.72
CA CYS A 12 -8.63 -8.26 8.10
C CYS A 12 -7.40 -8.42 9.01
N SER A 13 -6.93 -9.65 9.14
CA SER A 13 -5.66 -9.99 9.80
C SER A 13 -4.48 -9.88 8.84
N HIS A 14 -3.26 -9.75 9.39
CA HIS A 14 -2.04 -9.81 8.59
C HIS A 14 -1.88 -11.13 7.84
N GLU A 15 -2.26 -12.24 8.46
CA GLU A 15 -2.17 -13.57 7.89
C GLU A 15 -3.09 -13.73 6.68
N GLU A 16 -4.34 -13.27 6.77
CA GLU A 16 -5.27 -13.28 5.63
C GLU A 16 -4.73 -12.46 4.44
N LEU A 17 -4.16 -11.28 4.72
CA LEU A 17 -3.60 -10.42 3.68
C LEU A 17 -2.36 -11.04 3.02
N GLU A 18 -1.47 -11.65 3.82
CA GLU A 18 -0.28 -12.34 3.30
C GLU A 18 -0.65 -13.60 2.51
N ASN A 19 -1.57 -14.43 3.02
CA ASN A 19 -2.00 -15.65 2.35
C ASN A 19 -2.65 -15.34 0.99
N SER A 20 -3.54 -14.34 0.92
CA SER A 20 -4.14 -13.87 -0.33
C SER A 20 -3.07 -13.43 -1.36
N ALA A 21 -2.02 -12.74 -0.91
CA ALA A 21 -0.90 -12.34 -1.76
C ALA A 21 -0.04 -13.52 -2.23
N GLU A 22 0.21 -14.52 -1.38
CA GLU A 22 0.93 -15.76 -1.73
C GLU A 22 0.13 -16.63 -2.71
N ASP A 23 -1.19 -16.73 -2.52
CA ASP A 23 -2.10 -17.43 -3.44
C ASP A 23 -2.06 -16.75 -4.81
N TYR A 24 -2.19 -15.41 -4.87
CA TYR A 24 -2.08 -14.66 -6.12
C TYR A 24 -0.72 -14.85 -6.80
N MET A 25 0.38 -14.80 -6.05
CA MET A 25 1.73 -15.03 -6.57
C MET A 25 1.90 -16.46 -7.11
N SER A 26 1.25 -17.44 -6.49
CA SER A 26 1.26 -18.83 -6.94
C SER A 26 0.48 -19.00 -8.25
N ASP A 27 -0.69 -18.37 -8.36
CA ASP A 27 -1.48 -18.34 -9.59
C ASP A 27 -0.73 -17.63 -10.73
N LEU A 28 -0.07 -16.52 -10.44
CA LEU A 28 0.74 -15.77 -11.41
C LEU A 28 1.90 -16.61 -11.98
N ARG A 29 2.46 -17.54 -11.21
CA ARG A 29 3.51 -18.47 -11.70
C ARG A 29 2.97 -19.55 -12.64
N CYS A 30 1.70 -19.92 -12.46
CA CYS A 30 1.03 -20.95 -13.24
C CYS A 30 0.27 -20.36 -14.45
N GLY A 31 0.13 -19.03 -14.51
CA GLY A 31 -0.59 -18.31 -15.57
C GLY A 31 0.09 -18.41 -16.93
N ASP A 32 -0.69 -18.12 -17.98
CA ASP A 32 -0.21 -18.08 -19.37
C ASP A 32 0.57 -16.78 -19.65
N PRO A 33 1.88 -16.83 -19.94
CA PRO A 33 2.68 -15.64 -20.24
C PRO A 33 2.21 -14.88 -21.49
N GLU A 34 1.51 -15.54 -22.42
CA GLU A 34 1.04 -14.92 -23.67
C GLU A 34 -0.29 -14.17 -23.49
N ASN A 35 -0.96 -14.34 -22.34
CA ASN A 35 -2.21 -13.65 -22.01
C ASN A 35 -2.20 -13.13 -20.56
N PRO A 36 -1.34 -12.13 -20.26
CA PRO A 36 -1.19 -11.62 -18.91
C PRO A 36 -2.42 -10.83 -18.43
N GLU A 37 -2.76 -10.96 -17.15
CA GLU A 37 -3.62 -9.99 -16.48
C GLU A 37 -3.01 -8.60 -16.60
N CYS A 38 -3.84 -7.57 -16.77
CA CYS A 38 -3.39 -6.20 -16.95
C CYS A 38 -3.99 -5.28 -15.90
N PHE A 39 -3.15 -4.51 -15.21
CA PHE A 39 -3.57 -3.44 -14.33
C PHE A 39 -3.70 -2.13 -15.11
N SER A 40 -4.87 -1.49 -15.05
CA SER A 40 -5.09 -0.20 -15.72
C SER A 40 -4.98 0.94 -14.72
N LEU A 41 -4.01 1.84 -14.94
CA LEU A 41 -3.78 3.03 -14.14
C LEU A 41 -3.83 4.26 -15.03
N LEU A 42 -4.84 5.10 -14.83
CA LEU A 42 -5.09 6.29 -15.67
C LEU A 42 -5.16 5.92 -17.17
N ASN A 43 -4.13 6.28 -17.95
CA ASN A 43 -4.03 6.03 -19.38
C ASN A 43 -2.97 4.97 -19.73
N ILE A 44 -2.46 4.25 -18.72
CA ILE A 44 -1.42 3.23 -18.88
C ILE A 44 -2.01 1.88 -18.51
N THR A 45 -1.74 0.87 -19.34
CA THR A 45 -2.06 -0.52 -19.06
C THR A 45 -0.75 -1.26 -18.79
N ILE A 46 -0.64 -1.87 -17.62
CA ILE A 46 0.55 -2.55 -17.13
C ILE A 46 0.26 -4.06 -17.12
N PRO A 47 0.87 -4.86 -18.02
CA PRO A 47 0.82 -6.30 -17.93
C PRO A 47 1.47 -6.76 -16.63
N ILE A 48 0.78 -7.58 -15.85
CA ILE A 48 1.26 -8.10 -14.57
C ILE A 48 2.06 -9.36 -14.83
N SER A 49 3.27 -9.42 -14.27
CA SER A 49 4.16 -10.57 -14.44
C SER A 49 5.09 -10.74 -13.24
N LEU A 50 5.75 -11.90 -13.16
CA LEU A 50 6.73 -12.16 -12.10
C LEU A 50 7.92 -11.18 -12.09
N SER A 51 8.17 -10.45 -13.19
CA SER A 51 9.27 -9.48 -13.25
C SER A 51 8.92 -8.11 -12.67
N ASN A 52 7.62 -7.78 -12.53
CA ASN A 52 7.18 -6.49 -12.01
C ASN A 52 6.30 -6.60 -10.76
N VAL A 53 6.19 -7.79 -10.17
CA VAL A 53 5.49 -8.04 -8.92
C VAL A 53 6.49 -8.49 -7.86
N GLY A 54 6.35 -7.99 -6.64
CA GLY A 54 7.21 -8.41 -5.53
C GLY A 54 6.63 -8.13 -4.16
N PHE A 55 7.00 -8.96 -3.18
CA PHE A 55 6.62 -8.74 -1.79
C PHE A 55 7.41 -7.59 -1.17
N VAL A 56 6.70 -6.71 -0.50
CA VAL A 56 7.28 -5.61 0.26
C VAL A 56 6.83 -5.69 1.73
N PRO A 57 7.73 -5.45 2.70
CA PRO A 57 7.37 -5.49 4.10
C PRO A 57 6.52 -4.28 4.49
N LEU A 58 5.38 -4.51 5.14
CA LEU A 58 4.50 -3.43 5.60
C LEU A 58 5.16 -2.58 6.70
N TYR A 59 5.98 -3.23 7.54
CA TYR A 59 6.57 -2.62 8.74
C TYR A 59 8.09 -2.40 8.66
N GLY A 60 8.62 -2.19 7.46
CA GLY A 60 10.03 -1.85 7.26
C GLY A 60 10.95 -3.05 7.40
N GLY A 61 11.71 -3.14 8.50
CA GLY A 61 12.73 -4.18 8.71
C GLY A 61 12.15 -5.55 9.09
N ASP A 62 10.85 -5.62 9.37
CA ASP A 62 10.15 -6.87 9.63
C ASP A 62 10.03 -7.68 8.34
N GLN A 63 10.55 -8.90 8.35
CA GLN A 63 10.43 -9.83 7.23
C GLN A 63 9.12 -10.65 7.28
N THR A 64 8.25 -10.37 8.23
CA THR A 64 6.87 -10.86 8.29
C THR A 64 5.92 -9.70 8.00
N GLN A 65 4.65 -9.99 7.72
CA GLN A 65 3.62 -9.00 7.44
C GLN A 65 3.92 -8.18 6.16
N LYS A 66 4.01 -8.90 5.03
CA LYS A 66 4.27 -8.38 3.70
C LYS A 66 2.98 -8.15 2.93
N VAL A 67 3.08 -7.31 1.92
CA VAL A 67 2.04 -7.12 0.91
C VAL A 67 2.66 -7.24 -0.48
N LEU A 68 1.85 -7.60 -1.46
CA LEU A 68 2.30 -7.66 -2.84
C LEU A 68 2.24 -6.28 -3.47
N ALA A 69 3.33 -5.87 -4.12
CA ALA A 69 3.41 -4.62 -4.86
C ALA A 69 3.59 -4.91 -6.35
N LEU A 70 2.87 -4.14 -7.17
CA LEU A 70 3.10 -4.03 -8.61
C LEU A 70 3.98 -2.81 -8.85
N PHE A 71 5.06 -2.98 -9.62
CA PHE A 71 6.05 -1.95 -9.91
C PHE A 71 5.87 -1.36 -11.31
N ALA A 72 6.22 -0.08 -11.45
CA ALA A 72 6.17 0.61 -12.73
C ALA A 72 7.13 -0.04 -13.75
N PRO A 73 6.73 -0.21 -15.02
CA PRO A 73 7.60 -0.77 -16.06
C PRO A 73 8.92 0.02 -16.24
N GLU A 74 8.85 1.34 -16.12
CA GLU A 74 9.99 2.25 -16.33
C GLU A 74 10.85 2.46 -15.07
N ASP A 75 10.37 2.04 -13.89
CA ASP A 75 11.06 2.19 -12.61
C ASP A 75 10.67 1.07 -11.66
N SER A 76 11.49 0.02 -11.63
CA SER A 76 11.29 -1.17 -10.79
C SER A 76 11.36 -0.89 -9.28
N LEU A 77 11.70 0.33 -8.86
CA LEU A 77 11.68 0.76 -7.46
C LEU A 77 10.41 1.54 -7.09
N THR A 78 9.52 1.81 -8.05
CA THR A 78 8.27 2.55 -7.82
C THR A 78 7.09 1.60 -7.85
N ALA A 79 6.51 1.34 -6.67
CA ALA A 79 5.24 0.64 -6.57
C ALA A 79 4.09 1.54 -7.06
N VAL A 80 3.25 1.02 -7.96
CA VAL A 80 2.10 1.72 -8.56
C VAL A 80 0.76 1.14 -8.11
N ALA A 81 0.77 -0.08 -7.55
CA ALA A 81 -0.39 -0.68 -6.91
C ALA A 81 0.05 -1.65 -5.81
N LEU A 82 -0.85 -1.90 -4.85
CA LEU A 82 -0.72 -2.99 -3.88
C LEU A 82 -1.88 -3.99 -4.06
N TYR A 83 -1.60 -5.27 -3.87
CA TYR A 83 -2.63 -6.30 -3.83
C TYR A 83 -3.20 -6.37 -2.40
N LEU A 84 -4.46 -5.99 -2.24
CA LEU A 84 -5.13 -5.86 -0.95
C LEU A 84 -6.57 -6.36 -1.07
N ALA A 85 -7.00 -7.24 -0.15
CA ALA A 85 -8.34 -7.83 -0.16
C ALA A 85 -8.71 -8.43 -1.54
N ASP A 86 -7.84 -9.31 -2.04
CA ASP A 86 -8.00 -10.05 -3.30
C ASP A 86 -8.08 -9.17 -4.57
N GLN A 87 -7.58 -7.93 -4.51
CA GLN A 87 -7.65 -6.98 -5.63
C GLN A 87 -6.42 -6.07 -5.72
N TRP A 88 -6.06 -5.66 -6.92
CA TRP A 88 -5.05 -4.62 -7.15
C TRP A 88 -5.62 -3.23 -6.93
N TRP A 89 -4.97 -2.44 -6.06
CA TRP A 89 -5.36 -1.08 -5.74
C TRP A 89 -4.27 -0.08 -6.12
N ALA A 90 -4.65 0.93 -6.89
CA ALA A 90 -3.78 2.06 -7.19
C ALA A 90 -3.38 2.80 -5.90
N ILE A 91 -2.15 3.29 -5.85
CA ILE A 91 -1.63 4.06 -4.71
C ILE A 91 -2.56 5.20 -4.30
N ASP A 92 -3.09 5.93 -5.29
CA ASP A 92 -4.00 7.07 -5.07
C ASP A 92 -5.34 6.66 -4.46
N ASP A 93 -5.78 5.43 -4.64
CA ASP A 93 -7.03 4.94 -4.06
C ASP A 93 -6.83 4.35 -2.68
N ILE A 94 -5.63 3.81 -2.38
CA ILE A 94 -5.30 3.30 -1.05
C ILE A 94 -5.39 4.41 0.01
N VAL A 95 -5.04 5.65 -0.34
CA VAL A 95 -5.10 6.80 0.57
C VAL A 95 -6.49 7.41 0.73
N LYS A 96 -7.52 6.87 0.07
CA LYS A 96 -8.90 7.36 0.14
C LYS A 96 -9.76 6.46 1.03
N THR A 97 -10.83 7.04 1.55
CA THR A 97 -11.91 6.33 2.25
C THR A 97 -13.24 6.65 1.59
N SER A 98 -14.19 5.74 1.72
CA SER A 98 -15.57 5.94 1.31
C SER A 98 -16.30 6.96 2.17
N VAL A 99 -15.70 7.45 3.27
CA VAL A 99 -16.26 8.42 4.22
C VAL A 99 -15.72 9.84 3.96
N PRO A 100 -16.40 10.70 3.16
CA PRO A 100 -15.89 12.04 2.84
C PRO A 100 -15.81 12.97 4.05
N SER A 101 -16.56 12.67 5.11
CA SER A 101 -16.52 13.42 6.38
C SER A 101 -15.35 13.01 7.28
N ARG A 102 -14.50 12.06 6.86
CA ARG A 102 -13.28 11.72 7.59
C ARG A 102 -12.28 12.85 7.41
N GLU A 103 -12.04 13.54 8.50
CA GLU A 103 -11.33 14.83 8.54
C GLU A 103 -10.44 14.91 9.78
N GLY A 104 -9.38 15.71 9.67
CA GLY A 104 -8.46 16.02 10.75
C GLY A 104 -7.55 14.85 11.11
N LEU A 105 -6.86 15.01 12.23
CA LEU A 105 -5.80 14.10 12.66
C LEU A 105 -6.38 12.93 13.47
N LYS A 106 -6.30 11.71 12.93
CA LYS A 106 -6.89 10.49 13.50
C LYS A 106 -5.83 9.45 13.83
N GLN A 107 -5.95 8.86 15.03
CA GLN A 107 -5.04 7.80 15.46
C GLN A 107 -5.23 6.54 14.63
N VAL A 108 -4.11 5.95 14.21
CA VAL A 108 -4.05 4.66 13.52
C VAL A 108 -4.36 3.52 14.49
N ARG A 109 -5.29 2.65 14.11
CA ARG A 109 -5.80 1.53 14.89
C ARG A 109 -6.02 0.28 14.07
N THR A 110 -6.35 0.40 12.78
CA THR A 110 -6.71 -0.74 11.93
C THR A 110 -5.61 -1.10 10.94
N LEU A 111 -5.66 -2.32 10.39
CA LEU A 111 -4.72 -2.77 9.36
C LEU A 111 -4.79 -1.87 8.13
N GLY A 112 -6.00 -1.52 7.70
CA GLY A 112 -6.19 -0.56 6.60
C GLY A 112 -5.47 0.76 6.83
N GLU A 113 -5.56 1.32 8.04
CA GLU A 113 -4.84 2.55 8.38
C GLU A 113 -3.31 2.35 8.41
N ARG A 114 -2.81 1.17 8.80
CA ARG A 114 -1.38 0.83 8.69
C ARG A 114 -0.92 0.78 7.24
N VAL A 115 -1.73 0.25 6.33
CA VAL A 115 -1.46 0.26 4.90
C VAL A 115 -1.44 1.69 4.34
N VAL A 116 -2.39 2.55 4.72
CA VAL A 116 -2.37 3.98 4.35
C VAL A 116 -1.07 4.64 4.84
N LEU A 117 -0.67 4.38 6.08
CA LEU A 117 0.55 4.92 6.66
C LEU A 117 1.81 4.43 5.93
N TYR A 118 1.83 3.16 5.50
CA TYR A 118 2.90 2.61 4.67
C TYR A 118 2.98 3.35 3.34
N VAL A 119 1.87 3.49 2.64
CA VAL A 119 1.81 4.17 1.34
C VAL A 119 2.31 5.62 1.44
N LEU A 120 1.81 6.38 2.42
CA LEU A 120 2.24 7.76 2.62
C LEU A 120 3.75 7.86 2.88
N ASN A 121 4.32 7.02 3.75
CA ASN A 121 5.73 7.08 4.14
C ASN A 121 6.66 6.49 3.06
N ARG A 122 6.33 5.31 2.55
CA ARG A 122 7.26 4.48 1.77
C ARG A 122 7.15 4.70 0.27
N ILE A 123 6.00 5.15 -0.20
CA ILE A 123 5.74 5.31 -1.63
C ILE A 123 5.62 6.79 -1.97
N ILE A 124 4.60 7.49 -1.44
CA ILE A 124 4.33 8.89 -1.81
C ILE A 124 5.48 9.79 -1.36
N TYR A 125 5.78 9.84 -0.06
CA TYR A 125 6.85 10.70 0.47
C TYR A 125 8.19 10.42 -0.22
N ARG A 126 8.62 9.16 -0.27
CA ARG A 126 9.95 8.79 -0.82
C ARG A 126 10.12 9.04 -2.30
N LYS A 127 9.06 8.95 -3.10
CA LYS A 127 9.17 9.12 -4.56
C LYS A 127 8.79 10.51 -5.03
N GLN A 128 7.88 11.20 -4.36
CA GLN A 128 7.29 12.44 -4.86
C GLN A 128 7.69 13.67 -4.05
N GLU A 129 7.91 13.53 -2.74
CA GLU A 129 8.03 14.68 -1.83
C GLU A 129 9.44 14.86 -1.28
N MET A 130 10.21 13.76 -1.16
CA MET A 130 11.51 13.75 -0.50
C MET A 130 12.61 14.39 -1.36
N GLU A 131 13.37 15.30 -0.77
CA GLU A 131 14.51 15.93 -1.44
C GLU A 131 15.74 15.00 -1.49
N ARG A 132 16.66 15.21 -2.46
CA ARG A 132 17.84 14.32 -2.66
C ARG A 132 18.73 14.15 -1.42
N ASN A 133 18.79 15.14 -0.55
CA ASN A 133 19.68 15.17 0.62
C ASN A 133 18.90 15.03 1.93
N GLU A 134 17.61 14.72 1.88
CA GLU A 134 16.79 14.54 3.06
C GLU A 134 17.05 13.17 3.69
N ILE A 135 17.13 13.12 5.03
CA ILE A 135 17.16 11.85 5.74
C ILE A 135 15.75 11.29 5.77
N PRO A 136 15.50 10.11 5.17
CA PRO A 136 14.15 9.62 5.02
C PRO A 136 13.53 9.23 6.37
N PHE A 137 12.22 9.44 6.52
CA PHE A 137 11.48 8.89 7.65
C PHE A 137 11.65 7.36 7.75
N LEU A 138 11.85 6.89 8.98
CA LEU A 138 11.83 5.46 9.28
C LEU A 138 10.42 4.90 9.03
N CYS A 139 10.35 3.64 8.59
CA CYS A 139 9.06 2.95 8.49
C CYS A 139 8.45 2.77 9.89
N HIS A 140 7.14 2.61 9.96
CA HIS A 140 6.43 2.31 11.20
C HIS A 140 6.47 0.82 11.53
N SER A 141 6.51 0.50 12.82
CA SER A 141 6.26 -0.85 13.31
C SER A 141 4.75 -1.10 13.45
N SER A 142 4.36 -2.36 13.64
CA SER A 142 2.96 -2.76 13.89
C SER A 142 2.38 -2.14 15.17
N THR A 143 3.24 -1.79 16.15
CA THR A 143 2.84 -1.27 17.46
C THR A 143 3.10 0.23 17.64
N ASP A 144 3.83 0.87 16.71
CA ASP A 144 4.17 2.29 16.81
C ASP A 144 2.91 3.16 16.89
N TYR A 145 2.97 4.17 17.74
CA TYR A 145 1.94 5.21 17.78
C TYR A 145 2.04 6.08 16.53
N ALA A 146 0.93 6.20 15.81
CA ALA A 146 0.84 7.04 14.62
C ALA A 146 -0.53 7.68 14.48
N LYS A 147 -0.58 8.80 13.75
CA LYS A 147 -1.83 9.38 13.24
C LYS A 147 -1.71 9.72 11.77
N ILE A 148 -2.86 9.70 11.10
CA ILE A 148 -3.03 10.13 9.72
C ILE A 148 -3.86 11.42 9.73
N LEU A 149 -3.42 12.41 8.95
CA LEU A 149 -4.18 13.63 8.68
C LEU A 149 -5.09 13.37 7.49
N TRP A 150 -6.40 13.46 7.73
CA TRP A 150 -7.42 13.30 6.70
C TRP A 150 -7.98 14.64 6.28
N LYS A 151 -8.25 14.80 4.98
CA LYS A 151 -8.95 15.93 4.39
C LYS A 151 -9.93 15.42 3.34
N LYS A 152 -11.21 15.67 3.56
CA LYS A 152 -12.34 15.26 2.69
C LYS A 152 -12.33 13.76 2.33
N GLY A 153 -11.94 12.91 3.27
CA GLY A 153 -11.83 11.46 3.05
C GLY A 153 -10.54 11.00 2.35
N GLU A 154 -9.56 11.87 2.16
CA GLU A 154 -8.24 11.54 1.63
C GLU A 154 -7.18 11.74 2.70
N ALA A 155 -6.27 10.78 2.83
CA ALA A 155 -5.12 10.87 3.71
C ALA A 155 -4.03 11.71 3.05
N ILE A 156 -3.68 12.83 3.67
CA ILE A 156 -2.78 13.85 3.10
C ILE A 156 -1.50 14.05 3.91
N GLY A 157 -1.25 13.19 4.89
CA GLY A 157 -0.07 13.28 5.74
C GLY A 157 -0.15 12.37 6.95
N PHE A 158 0.97 12.21 7.63
CA PHE A 158 1.06 11.37 8.82
C PHE A 158 2.07 11.92 9.82
N TYR A 159 2.01 11.42 11.05
CA TYR A 159 3.16 11.45 11.95
C TYR A 159 3.19 10.16 12.77
N SER A 160 4.40 9.73 13.13
CA SER A 160 4.62 8.57 13.99
C SER A 160 5.61 8.92 15.10
N VAL A 161 5.38 8.38 16.29
CA VAL A 161 6.33 8.49 17.41
C VAL A 161 7.09 7.18 17.50
N LYS A 162 8.43 7.28 17.50
CA LYS A 162 9.32 6.16 17.81
C LYS A 162 9.67 6.27 19.29
N PRO A 163 9.22 5.35 20.15
CA PRO A 163 9.70 5.32 21.52
C PRO A 163 11.22 5.13 21.51
N THR A 164 11.93 5.98 22.25
CA THR A 164 13.35 5.78 22.61
C THR A 164 13.51 4.70 23.64
#